data_AF-A0A9E3IJQ5-F1
#
_entry.id   AF-A0A9E3IJQ5-F1
#
_cell.length_a   1.000
_cell.length_b   1.000
_cell.length_c   1.000
_cell.angle_alpha   90.00
_cell.angle_beta   90.00
_cell.angle_gamma   90.00
#
_symmetry.space_group_name_H-M   'P 1'
#
loop_
_entity.id
_entity.type
_entity.pdbx_description
1 polymer ?
#
loop_
_entity_poly.entity_id
_entity_poly.type
_entity_poly.pdbx_seq_one_letter_code
_entity_poly.pdbx_strand_id
1 'polypeptide(L)'
;MNYLESRRVSCEEKINILRSELSDAGVILGGDACIYATGSFGRLEAGKNSDLDIFIISKTIEKRRGEHTVKVPQLSQLNTILVKAELIKAVRKLDMPDFDSDGRYLASHTVSDLVESLGAPDDDYKNTLTGRLLLFLESQPLLGQDVYDEIIGEVIAAYFGDYSGHSDGFMPAFLANDILRLWRTFCVNYEFGRRGEKIADKLKNFKLKHSRMLTCYSALIYLLAVFRLEKTVSIDRAKEMAKLTPTKRLEWIKGNPDLRDCHDVTNRLLERYSEFLQMTDLPKEELWLKFEENNKDWARRSYEFGDMVAEALVCVGDNSRFYRLISV
;
A
#
# COMPACT_ATOMS: atom_id res chain seq x y z
N MET A 1 -25.95 3.83 -0.97
CA MET A 1 -24.55 3.38 -1.20
C MET A 1 -23.74 3.80 0.02
N ASN A 2 -22.99 2.90 0.67
CA ASN A 2 -22.14 3.26 1.81
C ASN A 2 -21.07 4.28 1.32
N TYR A 3 -20.68 5.26 2.14
CA TYR A 3 -19.74 6.32 1.78
C TYR A 3 -18.42 5.76 1.24
N LEU A 4 -17.93 4.66 1.82
CA LEU A 4 -16.74 3.96 1.34
C LEU A 4 -16.84 3.56 -0.14
N GLU A 5 -17.98 3.02 -0.57
CA GLU A 5 -18.18 2.61 -1.96
C GLU A 5 -18.30 3.83 -2.88
N SER A 6 -19.01 4.87 -2.44
CA SER A 6 -19.07 6.14 -3.19
C SER A 6 -17.68 6.77 -3.35
N ARG A 7 -16.80 6.62 -2.35
CA ARG A 7 -15.41 7.10 -2.39
C ARG A 7 -14.59 6.33 -3.43
N ARG A 8 -14.73 5.01 -3.49
CA ARG A 8 -14.04 4.15 -4.47
C ARG A 8 -14.41 4.54 -5.89
N VAL A 9 -15.71 4.62 -6.20
CA VAL A 9 -16.21 5.00 -7.53
C VAL A 9 -15.63 6.36 -7.95
N SER A 10 -15.71 7.37 -7.08
CA SER A 10 -15.14 8.69 -7.39
C SER A 10 -13.62 8.68 -7.55
N CYS A 11 -12.90 7.84 -6.79
CA CYS A 11 -11.45 7.69 -6.94
C CYS A 11 -11.08 6.98 -8.26
N GLU A 12 -11.82 5.94 -8.65
CA GLU A 12 -11.63 5.24 -9.92
C GLU A 12 -11.87 6.16 -11.12
N GLU A 13 -12.91 6.99 -11.07
CA GLU A 13 -13.17 8.04 -12.08
C GLU A 13 -11.96 8.98 -12.22
N LYS A 14 -11.40 9.44 -11.10
CA LYS A 14 -10.19 10.28 -11.11
C LYS A 14 -8.97 9.57 -11.68
N ILE A 15 -8.77 8.30 -11.34
CA ILE A 15 -7.67 7.49 -11.91
C ILE A 15 -7.84 7.37 -13.43
N ASN A 16 -9.06 7.17 -13.92
CA ASN A 16 -9.33 7.10 -15.36
C ASN A 16 -9.08 8.43 -16.07
N ILE A 17 -9.44 9.55 -15.45
CA ILE A 17 -9.10 10.89 -15.97
C ILE A 17 -7.58 11.07 -16.00
N LEU A 18 -6.87 10.73 -14.92
CA LEU A 18 -5.40 10.78 -14.87
C LEU A 18 -4.75 9.94 -15.98
N ARG A 19 -5.23 8.70 -16.19
CA ARG A 19 -4.74 7.83 -17.28
C ARG A 19 -4.90 8.48 -18.66
N SER A 20 -6.02 9.17 -18.88
CA SER A 20 -6.27 9.85 -20.16
C SER A 20 -5.30 11.01 -20.41
N GLU A 21 -4.89 11.71 -19.35
CA GLU A 21 -3.90 12.80 -19.40
C GLU A 21 -2.45 12.31 -19.51
N LEU A 22 -2.21 11.01 -19.28
CA LEU A 22 -0.89 10.39 -19.25
C LEU A 22 -0.61 9.49 -20.47
N SER A 23 -1.31 9.71 -21.58
CA SER A 23 -1.14 8.92 -22.81
C SER A 23 0.31 8.95 -23.33
N ASP A 24 0.94 10.13 -23.38
CA ASP A 24 2.34 10.29 -23.79
C ASP A 24 3.31 9.56 -22.84
N ALA A 25 3.07 9.63 -21.53
CA ALA A 25 3.85 8.87 -20.55
C ALA A 25 3.73 7.36 -20.80
N GLY A 26 2.53 6.86 -21.13
CA GLY A 26 2.30 5.47 -21.51
C GLY A 26 3.12 5.03 -22.72
N VAL A 27 3.23 5.89 -23.74
CA VAL A 27 4.08 5.63 -24.92
C VAL A 27 5.56 5.59 -24.53
N ILE A 28 6.02 6.52 -23.68
CA ILE A 28 7.42 6.56 -23.23
C ILE A 28 7.81 5.32 -22.42
N LEU A 29 6.89 4.77 -21.63
CA LEU A 29 7.14 3.55 -20.85
C LEU A 29 7.36 2.33 -21.76
N GLY A 30 6.69 2.25 -22.91
CA GLY A 30 7.01 1.31 -23.99
C GLY A 30 7.03 -0.19 -23.64
N GLY A 31 6.48 -0.60 -22.48
CA GLY A 31 6.59 -1.96 -21.95
C GLY A 31 7.85 -2.24 -21.10
N ASP A 32 8.70 -1.23 -20.91
CA ASP A 32 9.95 -1.29 -20.12
C ASP A 32 9.72 -0.99 -18.63
N ALA A 33 8.58 -0.41 -18.29
CA ALA A 33 8.27 0.06 -16.94
C ALA A 33 6.75 0.19 -16.70
N CYS A 34 6.38 0.24 -15.42
CA CYS A 34 5.04 0.59 -14.97
C CYS A 34 5.07 1.77 -13.98
N ILE A 35 3.92 2.40 -13.81
CA ILE A 35 3.67 3.37 -12.75
C ILE A 35 2.50 2.84 -11.93
N TYR A 36 2.67 2.75 -10.62
CA TYR A 36 1.55 2.45 -9.73
C TYR A 36 1.35 3.58 -8.72
N ALA A 37 0.08 3.87 -8.46
CA ALA A 37 -0.34 4.75 -7.39
C ALA A 37 -0.33 4.01 -6.06
N THR A 38 0.01 4.72 -5.00
CA THR A 38 -0.06 4.27 -3.61
C THR A 38 -0.89 5.29 -2.81
N GLY A 39 -0.86 5.19 -1.48
CA GLY A 39 -1.54 6.14 -0.64
C GLY A 39 -3.05 6.11 -0.87
N SER A 40 -3.66 7.28 -0.85
CA SER A 40 -5.13 7.38 -1.01
C SER A 40 -5.61 6.90 -2.38
N PHE A 41 -4.84 7.13 -3.46
CA PHE A 41 -5.17 6.65 -4.80
C PHE A 41 -5.03 5.13 -4.91
N GLY A 42 -3.95 4.55 -4.36
CA GLY A 42 -3.79 3.10 -4.33
C GLY A 42 -4.92 2.39 -3.57
N ARG A 43 -5.33 2.93 -2.42
CA ARG A 43 -6.43 2.33 -1.65
C ARG A 43 -7.83 2.56 -2.24
N LEU A 44 -7.94 3.31 -3.34
CA LEU A 44 -9.20 3.79 -3.92
C LEU A 44 -10.02 4.65 -2.94
N GLU A 45 -9.33 5.53 -2.22
CA GLU A 45 -9.86 6.35 -1.13
C GLU A 45 -9.63 7.86 -1.36
N ALA A 46 -9.08 8.25 -2.51
CA ALA A 46 -8.69 9.64 -2.77
C ALA A 46 -9.88 10.60 -2.80
N GLY A 47 -9.78 11.66 -2.01
CA GLY A 47 -10.72 12.78 -2.00
C GLY A 47 -10.31 13.92 -2.91
N LYS A 48 -11.06 15.04 -2.85
CA LYS A 48 -10.75 16.22 -3.67
C LYS A 48 -9.40 16.85 -3.30
N ASN A 49 -9.03 16.76 -2.03
CA ASN A 49 -7.81 17.36 -1.48
C ASN A 49 -6.66 16.34 -1.35
N SER A 50 -6.75 15.20 -2.03
CA SER A 50 -5.75 14.15 -2.00
C SER A 50 -4.67 14.39 -3.04
N ASP A 51 -3.42 14.32 -2.61
CA ASP A 51 -2.24 14.27 -3.46
C ASP A 51 -2.04 12.87 -4.07
N LEU A 52 -1.23 12.82 -5.14
CA LEU A 52 -0.91 11.60 -5.87
C LEU A 52 0.45 11.04 -5.41
N ASP A 53 0.44 9.94 -4.68
CA ASP A 53 1.63 9.16 -4.37
C ASP A 53 1.86 8.08 -5.44
N ILE A 54 3.05 8.01 -6.04
CA ILE A 54 3.37 7.00 -7.06
C ILE A 54 4.78 6.44 -6.90
N PHE A 55 5.01 5.30 -7.55
CA PHE A 55 6.34 4.79 -7.85
C PHE A 55 6.46 4.47 -9.34
N ILE A 56 7.66 4.65 -9.89
CA ILE A 56 8.01 4.23 -11.24
C ILE A 56 8.94 3.01 -11.11
N ILE A 57 8.54 1.87 -11.65
CA ILE A 57 9.37 0.67 -11.63
C ILE A 57 9.69 0.24 -13.05
N SER A 58 10.99 0.11 -13.32
CA SER A 58 11.48 -0.43 -14.58
C SER A 58 11.83 -1.91 -14.46
N LYS A 59 11.56 -2.66 -15.53
CA LYS A 59 12.18 -3.95 -15.77
C LYS A 59 13.70 -3.81 -15.82
N THR A 60 14.37 -4.93 -15.63
CA THR A 60 15.83 -4.98 -15.65
C THR A 60 16.32 -5.76 -16.86
N ILE A 61 17.41 -5.31 -17.47
CA ILE A 61 18.18 -6.09 -18.44
C ILE A 61 19.60 -6.30 -17.97
N GLU A 62 20.14 -7.46 -18.31
CA GLU A 62 21.55 -7.76 -18.11
C GLU A 62 22.39 -7.16 -19.24
N LYS A 63 23.41 -6.39 -18.88
CA LYS A 63 24.42 -5.89 -19.82
C LYS A 63 25.80 -6.36 -19.38
N ARG A 64 26.58 -6.86 -20.34
CA ARG A 64 28.00 -7.12 -20.14
C ARG A 64 28.79 -5.82 -20.11
N ARG A 65 29.65 -5.66 -19.10
CA ARG A 65 30.59 -4.56 -18.95
C ARG A 65 31.96 -5.16 -18.62
N GLY A 66 32.74 -5.45 -19.67
CA GLY A 66 33.96 -6.24 -19.53
C GLY A 66 33.63 -7.70 -19.19
N GLU A 67 34.26 -8.23 -18.14
CA GLU A 67 34.04 -9.59 -17.64
C GLU A 67 32.82 -9.72 -16.69
N HIS A 68 32.19 -8.60 -16.32
CA HIS A 68 31.05 -8.60 -15.40
C HIS A 68 29.73 -8.38 -16.12
N THR A 69 28.69 -9.08 -15.66
CA THR A 69 27.29 -8.79 -16.03
C THR A 69 26.71 -7.85 -14.98
N VAL A 70 26.10 -6.75 -15.42
CA VAL A 70 25.42 -5.78 -14.55
C VAL A 70 23.96 -5.67 -14.98
N LYS A 71 23.08 -5.67 -13.98
CA LYS A 71 21.65 -5.41 -14.13
C LYS A 71 21.40 -3.91 -14.23
N VAL A 72 20.72 -3.47 -15.28
CA VAL A 72 20.40 -2.05 -15.52
C VAL A 72 18.91 -1.88 -15.87
N PRO A 73 18.31 -0.71 -15.60
CA PRO A 73 16.93 -0.42 -15.99
C PRO A 73 16.74 -0.54 -17.51
N GLN A 74 15.59 -1.07 -17.95
CA GLN A 74 15.16 -0.99 -19.35
C GLN A 74 14.73 0.44 -19.71
N LEU A 75 13.99 1.11 -18.82
CA LEU A 75 13.59 2.50 -18.96
C LEU A 75 14.81 3.40 -18.77
N SER A 76 15.21 4.10 -19.83
CA SER A 76 16.37 4.99 -19.76
C SER A 76 16.15 6.14 -18.78
N GLN A 77 17.25 6.73 -18.29
CA GLN A 77 17.17 7.90 -17.41
C GLN A 77 16.48 9.10 -18.09
N LEU A 78 16.68 9.29 -19.40
CA LEU A 78 16.01 10.37 -20.15
C LEU A 78 14.51 10.13 -20.24
N ASN A 79 14.09 8.89 -20.54
CA ASN A 79 12.67 8.52 -20.56
C ASN A 79 12.05 8.65 -19.16
N THR A 80 12.79 8.30 -18.11
CA THR A 80 12.36 8.49 -16.72
C THR A 80 12.10 9.97 -16.41
N ILE A 81 12.97 10.88 -16.88
CA ILE A 81 12.77 12.34 -16.70
C ILE A 81 11.53 12.81 -17.46
N LEU A 82 11.34 12.36 -18.70
CA LEU A 82 10.16 12.71 -19.51
C LEU A 82 8.87 12.23 -18.85
N VAL A 83 8.83 10.99 -18.36
CA VAL A 83 7.68 10.45 -17.62
C VAL A 83 7.36 11.30 -16.39
N LYS A 84 8.36 11.68 -15.60
CA LYS A 84 8.15 12.57 -14.44
C LYS A 84 7.61 13.93 -14.85
N ALA A 85 8.09 14.50 -15.96
CA ALA A 85 7.59 15.76 -16.47
C ALA A 85 6.11 15.66 -16.88
N GLU A 86 5.72 14.58 -17.56
CA GLU A 86 4.32 14.34 -17.93
C GLU A 86 3.41 14.14 -16.71
N LEU A 87 3.88 13.43 -15.68
CA LEU A 87 3.17 13.29 -14.41
C LEU A 87 2.91 14.65 -13.74
N ILE A 88 3.93 15.51 -13.66
CA ILE A 88 3.82 16.85 -13.08
C ILE A 88 2.84 17.72 -13.88
N LYS A 89 2.92 17.67 -15.21
CA LYS A 89 1.98 18.41 -16.08
C LYS A 89 0.54 17.93 -15.87
N ALA A 90 0.31 16.62 -15.83
CA ALA A 90 -1.03 16.04 -15.66
C ALA A 90 -1.65 16.44 -14.31
N VAL A 91 -0.90 16.30 -13.20
CA VAL A 91 -1.37 16.70 -11.86
C VAL A 91 -1.77 18.17 -11.83
N ARG A 92 -0.94 19.06 -12.39
CA ARG A 92 -1.23 20.50 -12.46
C ARG A 92 -2.41 20.84 -13.37
N LYS A 93 -2.52 20.16 -14.52
CA LYS A 93 -3.63 20.36 -15.46
C LYS A 93 -4.97 19.97 -14.83
N LEU A 94 -4.98 18.97 -13.97
CA LEU A 94 -6.17 18.49 -13.26
C LEU A 94 -6.46 19.23 -11.95
N ASP A 95 -5.71 20.31 -11.65
CA ASP A 95 -5.83 21.08 -10.41
C ASP A 95 -5.72 20.21 -9.15
N MET A 96 -4.90 19.16 -9.22
CA MET A 96 -4.58 18.30 -8.10
C MET A 96 -3.43 18.92 -7.28
N PRO A 97 -3.35 18.62 -5.97
CA PRO A 97 -2.19 19.00 -5.17
C PRO A 97 -0.88 18.53 -5.81
N ASP A 98 0.11 19.43 -5.89
CA ASP A 98 1.47 19.10 -6.36
C ASP A 98 2.07 17.97 -5.51
N PHE A 99 3.01 17.21 -6.10
CA PHE A 99 3.70 16.11 -5.41
C PHE A 99 4.38 16.56 -4.11
N ASP A 100 4.13 15.81 -3.04
CA ASP A 100 4.62 16.14 -1.71
C ASP A 100 6.16 16.17 -1.64
N SER A 101 6.70 17.05 -0.78
CA SER A 101 8.15 17.23 -0.59
C SER A 101 8.92 17.57 -1.87
N ASP A 102 8.34 18.37 -2.76
CA ASP A 102 8.93 18.80 -4.04
C ASP A 102 9.35 17.60 -4.92
N GLY A 103 8.49 16.57 -4.95
CA GLY A 103 8.72 15.37 -5.75
C GLY A 103 9.82 14.45 -5.22
N ARG A 104 10.27 14.60 -3.97
CA ARG A 104 11.28 13.71 -3.35
C ARG A 104 10.96 12.22 -3.52
N TYR A 105 9.68 11.86 -3.51
CA TYR A 105 9.21 10.47 -3.61
C TYR A 105 8.85 10.03 -5.03
N LEU A 106 9.04 10.89 -6.06
CA LEU A 106 9.02 10.49 -7.47
C LEU A 106 10.30 9.71 -7.86
N ALA A 107 10.72 8.78 -7.02
CA ALA A 107 11.88 7.94 -7.28
C ALA A 107 11.54 6.87 -8.34
N SER A 108 12.55 6.50 -9.13
CA SER A 108 12.45 5.35 -10.04
C SER A 108 13.27 4.22 -9.45
N HIS A 109 12.70 3.03 -9.40
CA HIS A 109 13.39 1.80 -9.00
C HIS A 109 13.36 0.80 -10.15
N THR A 110 14.12 -0.27 -10.02
CA THR A 110 14.02 -1.45 -10.87
C THR A 110 13.35 -2.59 -10.12
N VAL A 111 12.83 -3.58 -10.84
CA VAL A 111 12.35 -4.83 -10.22
C VAL A 111 13.47 -5.52 -9.42
N SER A 112 14.73 -5.43 -9.89
CA SER A 112 15.88 -5.97 -9.17
C SER A 112 16.13 -5.23 -7.85
N ASP A 113 15.94 -3.91 -7.82
CA ASP A 113 16.02 -3.15 -6.55
C ASP A 113 14.95 -3.61 -5.54
N LEU A 114 13.77 -4.04 -6.00
CA LEU A 114 12.74 -4.55 -5.09
C LEU A 114 13.05 -5.97 -4.60
N VAL A 115 13.56 -6.84 -5.47
CA VAL A 115 13.74 -8.27 -5.18
C VAL A 115 15.08 -8.58 -4.51
N GLU A 116 16.19 -7.97 -4.96
CA GLU A 116 17.53 -8.34 -4.50
C GLU A 116 17.92 -7.67 -3.17
N SER A 117 17.35 -6.52 -2.84
CA SER A 117 17.59 -5.87 -1.54
C SER A 117 16.69 -6.40 -0.43
N LEU A 118 15.84 -7.38 -0.72
CA LEU A 118 14.78 -7.83 0.17
C LEU A 118 15.33 -8.32 1.52
N GLY A 119 15.04 -7.56 2.58
CA GLY A 119 15.52 -7.81 3.94
C GLY A 119 16.94 -7.29 4.24
N ALA A 120 17.61 -6.66 3.26
CA ALA A 120 18.93 -6.07 3.44
C ALA A 120 18.85 -4.69 4.13
N PRO A 121 19.92 -4.20 4.77
CA PRO A 121 19.95 -2.86 5.36
C PRO A 121 19.69 -1.72 4.36
N ASP A 122 20.05 -1.94 3.09
CA ASP A 122 19.87 -0.96 2.01
C ASP A 122 18.40 -0.69 1.68
N ASP A 123 17.48 -1.58 2.07
CA ASP A 123 16.03 -1.46 1.81
C ASP A 123 15.46 -0.12 2.30
N ASP A 124 15.81 0.27 3.52
CA ASP A 124 15.30 1.48 4.17
C ASP A 124 15.95 2.73 3.57
N TYR A 125 17.26 2.68 3.29
CA TYR A 125 18.01 3.80 2.73
C TYR A 125 17.55 4.17 1.32
N LYS A 126 17.30 3.15 0.48
CA LYS A 126 16.86 3.33 -0.91
C LYS A 126 15.33 3.42 -1.05
N ASN A 127 14.58 3.33 0.04
CA ASN A 127 13.11 3.31 0.06
C ASN A 127 12.49 2.13 -0.74
N THR A 128 13.26 1.07 -0.97
CA THR A 128 12.79 -0.12 -1.71
C THR A 128 11.87 -1.00 -0.86
N LEU A 129 12.04 -1.05 0.47
CA LEU A 129 11.06 -1.67 1.38
C LEU A 129 9.67 -1.06 1.23
N THR A 130 9.58 0.27 1.35
CA THR A 130 8.32 1.00 1.23
C THR A 130 7.73 0.81 -0.16
N GLY A 131 8.52 0.98 -1.22
CA GLY A 131 8.07 0.77 -2.59
C GLY A 131 7.48 -0.62 -2.80
N ARG A 132 8.25 -1.67 -2.45
CA ARG A 132 7.87 -3.08 -2.59
C ARG A 132 6.61 -3.44 -1.82
N LEU A 133 6.51 -3.02 -0.56
CA LEU A 133 5.34 -3.38 0.24
C LEU A 133 4.13 -2.52 -0.11
N LEU A 134 4.26 -1.27 -0.50
CA LEU A 134 3.11 -0.51 -0.99
C LEU A 134 2.60 -1.03 -2.34
N LEU A 135 3.50 -1.49 -3.24
CA LEU A 135 3.13 -2.26 -4.43
C LEU A 135 2.23 -3.45 -4.06
N PHE A 136 2.67 -4.25 -3.10
CA PHE A 136 1.98 -5.48 -2.72
C PHE A 136 0.72 -5.26 -1.86
N LEU A 137 0.69 -4.21 -1.03
CA LEU A 137 -0.33 -4.03 0.01
C LEU A 137 -1.44 -3.06 -0.35
N GLU A 138 -1.22 -2.08 -1.22
CA GLU A 138 -2.25 -1.07 -1.49
C GLU A 138 -2.25 -0.51 -2.90
N SER A 139 -1.38 -0.94 -3.80
CA SER A 139 -1.21 -0.19 -5.04
C SER A 139 -2.33 -0.36 -6.06
N GLN A 140 -2.41 0.60 -6.98
CA GLN A 140 -3.21 0.51 -8.21
C GLN A 140 -2.33 0.85 -9.41
N PRO A 141 -2.31 0.02 -10.46
CA PRO A 141 -1.56 0.32 -11.66
C PRO A 141 -2.13 1.58 -12.31
N LEU A 142 -1.33 2.63 -12.45
CA LEU A 142 -1.71 3.83 -13.16
C LEU A 142 -1.44 3.64 -14.66
N LEU A 143 -0.23 3.20 -15.03
CA LEU A 143 0.19 2.91 -16.41
C LEU A 143 1.03 1.63 -16.46
N GLY A 144 1.03 0.96 -17.62
CA GLY A 144 1.86 -0.23 -17.86
C GLY A 144 1.36 -1.48 -17.11
N GLN A 145 0.07 -1.81 -17.25
CA GLN A 145 -0.59 -2.92 -16.56
C GLN A 145 0.17 -4.25 -16.69
N ASP A 146 0.60 -4.64 -17.89
CA ASP A 146 1.29 -5.92 -18.11
C ASP A 146 2.62 -5.99 -17.36
N VAL A 147 3.36 -4.87 -17.34
CA VAL A 147 4.64 -4.75 -16.62
C VAL A 147 4.41 -4.76 -15.10
N TYR A 148 3.35 -4.11 -14.64
CA TYR A 148 2.94 -4.15 -13.24
C TYR A 148 2.61 -5.59 -12.79
N ASP A 149 1.85 -6.33 -13.59
CA ASP A 149 1.45 -7.71 -13.29
C ASP A 149 2.65 -8.68 -13.27
N GLU A 150 3.64 -8.45 -14.13
CA GLU A 150 4.92 -9.19 -14.12
C GLU A 150 5.71 -8.88 -12.85
N ILE A 151 5.92 -7.59 -12.54
CA ILE A 151 6.72 -7.14 -11.40
C ILE A 151 6.12 -7.59 -10.06
N ILE A 152 4.79 -7.48 -9.89
CA ILE A 152 4.14 -7.95 -8.67
C ILE A 152 4.26 -9.46 -8.53
N GLY A 153 4.24 -10.19 -9.64
CA GLY A 153 4.53 -11.63 -9.68
C GLY A 153 5.94 -11.97 -9.20
N GLU A 154 6.95 -11.24 -9.67
CA GLU A 154 8.35 -11.40 -9.22
C GLU A 154 8.53 -11.08 -7.73
N VAL A 155 7.93 -10.00 -7.25
CA VAL A 155 7.96 -9.63 -5.82
C VAL A 155 7.32 -10.70 -4.95
N ILE A 156 6.16 -11.23 -5.36
CA ILE A 156 5.51 -12.34 -4.64
C ILE A 156 6.39 -13.58 -4.66
N ALA A 157 6.97 -13.95 -5.81
CA ALA A 157 7.85 -15.11 -5.92
C ALA A 157 9.06 -14.99 -4.98
N ALA A 158 9.63 -13.79 -4.83
CA ALA A 158 10.74 -13.52 -3.93
C ALA A 158 10.40 -13.81 -2.45
N TYR A 159 9.22 -13.39 -1.99
CA TYR A 159 8.75 -13.72 -0.63
C TYR A 159 8.38 -15.19 -0.44
N PHE A 160 8.09 -15.91 -1.53
CA PHE A 160 7.65 -17.31 -1.54
C PHE A 160 8.75 -18.27 -2.02
N GLY A 161 10.04 -17.88 -1.92
CA GLY A 161 11.17 -18.70 -2.40
C GLY A 161 11.18 -20.14 -1.86
N ASP A 162 10.76 -20.34 -0.61
CA ASP A 162 10.72 -21.66 0.04
C ASP A 162 9.41 -22.45 -0.19
N TYR A 163 8.47 -21.91 -0.97
CA TYR A 163 7.12 -22.47 -1.14
C TYR A 163 7.14 -23.87 -1.76
N SER A 164 7.96 -24.08 -2.80
CA SER A 164 7.98 -25.35 -3.56
C SER A 164 8.32 -26.59 -2.72
N GLY A 165 9.09 -26.41 -1.64
CA GLY A 165 9.43 -27.49 -0.69
C GLY A 165 8.48 -27.63 0.49
N HIS A 166 7.50 -26.72 0.64
CA HIS A 166 6.68 -26.59 1.87
C HIS A 166 5.20 -26.26 1.60
N SER A 167 4.68 -26.59 0.40
CA SER A 167 3.35 -26.15 -0.07
C SER A 167 2.20 -26.57 0.85
N ASP A 168 2.28 -27.74 1.49
CA ASP A 168 1.17 -28.34 2.26
C ASP A 168 0.91 -27.66 3.62
N GLY A 169 1.75 -26.69 3.98
CA GLY A 169 1.59 -25.93 5.22
C GLY A 169 2.30 -24.58 5.19
N PHE A 170 2.54 -24.02 4.01
CA PHE A 170 3.36 -22.83 3.85
C PHE A 170 2.74 -21.66 4.62
N MET A 171 3.57 -21.04 5.43
CA MET A 171 3.25 -19.84 6.18
C MET A 171 4.22 -18.77 5.67
N PRO A 172 3.74 -17.66 5.09
CA PRO A 172 4.59 -16.63 4.49
C PRO A 172 5.21 -15.76 5.58
N ALA A 173 6.00 -16.37 6.45
CA ALA A 173 6.55 -15.76 7.65
C ALA A 173 7.45 -14.57 7.33
N PHE A 174 8.25 -14.69 6.25
CA PHE A 174 9.11 -13.60 5.80
C PHE A 174 8.29 -12.37 5.39
N LEU A 175 7.28 -12.56 4.54
CA LEU A 175 6.37 -11.49 4.14
C LEU A 175 5.64 -10.87 5.34
N ALA A 176 5.12 -11.69 6.25
CA ALA A 176 4.44 -11.19 7.45
C ALA A 176 5.38 -10.33 8.32
N ASN A 177 6.63 -10.76 8.50
CA ASN A 177 7.65 -9.99 9.21
C ASN A 177 7.98 -8.67 8.50
N ASP A 178 8.07 -8.66 7.17
CA ASP A 178 8.37 -7.43 6.41
C ASP A 178 7.18 -6.45 6.43
N ILE A 179 5.93 -6.94 6.42
CA ILE A 179 4.72 -6.12 6.65
C ILE A 179 4.76 -5.48 8.04
N LEU A 180 5.11 -6.25 9.08
CA LEU A 180 5.25 -5.73 10.45
C LEU A 180 6.41 -4.73 10.55
N ARG A 181 7.55 -5.01 9.89
CA ARG A 181 8.68 -4.08 9.77
C ARG A 181 8.22 -2.76 9.16
N LEU A 182 7.51 -2.78 8.04
CA LEU A 182 6.99 -1.56 7.40
C LEU A 182 6.08 -0.77 8.34
N TRP A 183 5.17 -1.44 9.05
CA TRP A 183 4.32 -0.77 10.03
C TRP A 183 5.15 -0.06 11.10
N ARG A 184 6.16 -0.72 11.67
CA ARG A 184 7.08 -0.10 12.65
C ARG A 184 7.89 1.02 12.03
N THR A 185 8.35 0.88 10.79
CA THR A 185 9.03 1.93 10.03
C THR A 185 8.14 3.17 9.89
N PHE A 186 6.85 3.02 9.57
CA PHE A 186 5.92 4.16 9.55
C PHE A 186 5.80 4.85 10.92
N CYS A 187 5.67 4.07 12.00
CA CYS A 187 5.58 4.63 13.36
C CYS A 187 6.86 5.40 13.74
N VAL A 188 8.04 4.84 13.48
CA VAL A 188 9.32 5.47 13.83
C VAL A 188 9.61 6.68 12.94
N ASN A 189 9.31 6.61 11.64
CA ASN A 189 9.44 7.73 10.72
C ASN A 189 8.52 8.90 11.12
N TYR A 190 7.33 8.60 11.63
CA TYR A 190 6.45 9.62 12.20
C TYR A 190 7.12 10.33 13.38
N GLU A 191 7.69 9.59 14.34
CA GLU A 191 8.36 10.19 15.51
C GLU A 191 9.60 11.00 15.10
N PHE A 192 10.39 10.51 14.14
CA PHE A 192 11.53 11.25 13.60
C PHE A 192 11.11 12.57 12.91
N GLY A 193 10.02 12.53 12.15
CA GLY A 193 9.49 13.69 11.43
C GLY A 193 8.80 14.72 12.32
N ARG A 194 8.42 14.35 13.54
CA ARG A 194 7.71 15.22 14.49
C ARG A 194 8.62 16.33 14.99
N ARG A 195 8.19 17.59 14.88
CA ARG A 195 8.98 18.79 15.28
C ARG A 195 8.29 19.60 16.40
N GLY A 196 7.80 18.90 17.43
CA GLY A 196 7.01 19.45 18.56
C GLY A 196 5.50 19.24 18.41
N GLU A 197 4.70 19.45 19.46
CA GLU A 197 3.24 19.16 19.47
C GLU A 197 2.38 20.11 18.59
N LYS A 198 2.71 20.24 17.30
CA LYS A 198 1.86 20.93 16.34
C LYS A 198 0.63 20.07 16.04
N ILE A 199 -0.53 20.72 15.86
CA ILE A 199 -1.79 20.07 15.44
C ILE A 199 -1.60 19.24 14.16
N ALA A 200 -0.80 19.75 13.22
CA ALA A 200 -0.45 19.03 11.99
C ALA A 200 0.21 17.66 12.27
N ASP A 201 1.09 17.56 13.27
CA ASP A 201 1.74 16.30 13.63
C ASP A 201 0.76 15.34 14.32
N LYS A 202 -0.18 15.86 15.14
CA LYS A 202 -1.24 15.03 15.75
C LYS A 202 -2.20 14.48 14.70
N LEU A 203 -2.57 15.30 13.71
CA LEU A 203 -3.40 14.86 12.58
C LEU A 203 -2.70 13.83 11.70
N LYS A 204 -1.39 13.98 11.45
CA LYS A 204 -0.60 12.96 10.75
C LYS A 204 -0.64 11.61 11.48
N ASN A 205 -0.49 11.61 12.80
CA ASN A 205 -0.61 10.39 13.60
C ASN A 205 -2.00 9.77 13.49
N PHE A 206 -3.04 10.59 13.54
CA PHE A 206 -4.42 10.14 13.38
C PHE A 206 -4.63 9.43 12.04
N LYS A 207 -4.15 10.02 10.92
CA LYS A 207 -4.19 9.38 9.60
C LYS A 207 -3.34 8.10 9.54
N LEU A 208 -2.15 8.10 10.15
CA LEU A 208 -1.26 6.94 10.21
C LEU A 208 -1.93 5.75 10.92
N LYS A 209 -2.54 5.99 12.09
CA LYS A 209 -3.22 4.97 12.89
C LYS A 209 -4.46 4.37 12.23
N HIS A 210 -5.02 5.02 11.21
CA HIS A 210 -6.10 4.46 10.40
C HIS A 210 -5.57 3.87 9.10
N SER A 211 -5.08 4.70 8.18
CA SER A 211 -4.78 4.28 6.82
C SER A 211 -3.55 3.38 6.72
N ARG A 212 -2.42 3.76 7.35
CA ARG A 212 -1.20 2.94 7.29
C ARG A 212 -1.33 1.66 8.13
N MET A 213 -2.04 1.74 9.26
CA MET A 213 -2.38 0.56 10.05
C MET A 213 -3.25 -0.41 9.23
N LEU A 214 -4.36 0.06 8.65
CA LEU A 214 -5.24 -0.80 7.87
C LEU A 214 -4.54 -1.41 6.65
N THR A 215 -3.65 -0.65 5.99
CA THR A 215 -2.83 -1.15 4.87
C THR A 215 -2.05 -2.41 5.26
N CYS A 216 -1.35 -2.37 6.39
CA CYS A 216 -0.52 -3.48 6.86
C CYS A 216 -1.38 -4.61 7.43
N TYR A 217 -2.30 -4.29 8.35
CA TYR A 217 -3.02 -5.29 9.11
C TYR A 217 -4.15 -5.95 8.34
N SER A 218 -4.77 -5.29 7.34
CA SER A 218 -5.75 -5.97 6.47
C SER A 218 -5.12 -7.12 5.67
N ALA A 219 -3.85 -6.98 5.28
CA ALA A 219 -3.10 -8.04 4.61
C ALA A 219 -2.79 -9.19 5.58
N LEU A 220 -2.33 -8.89 6.79
CA LEU A 220 -2.09 -9.91 7.82
C LEU A 220 -3.39 -10.67 8.18
N ILE A 221 -4.51 -9.96 8.34
CA ILE A 221 -5.84 -10.55 8.56
C ILE A 221 -6.22 -11.46 7.39
N TYR A 222 -6.04 -11.02 6.14
CA TYR A 222 -6.33 -11.83 4.96
C TYR A 222 -5.48 -13.11 4.91
N LEU A 223 -4.16 -12.99 5.11
CA LEU A 223 -3.24 -14.14 5.09
C LEU A 223 -3.55 -15.13 6.21
N LEU A 224 -3.90 -14.63 7.40
CA LEU A 224 -4.37 -15.47 8.51
C LEU A 224 -5.67 -16.19 8.19
N ALA A 225 -6.61 -15.52 7.54
CA ALA A 225 -7.88 -16.12 7.14
C ALA A 225 -7.68 -17.24 6.12
N VAL A 226 -6.88 -16.99 5.08
CA VAL A 226 -6.48 -18.02 4.11
C VAL A 226 -5.82 -19.19 4.82
N PHE A 227 -4.85 -18.93 5.70
CA PHE A 227 -4.18 -19.99 6.46
C PHE A 227 -5.14 -20.77 7.37
N ARG A 228 -6.12 -20.11 7.99
CA ARG A 228 -7.16 -20.76 8.83
C ARG A 228 -7.98 -21.74 7.99
N LEU A 229 -8.41 -21.32 6.79
CA LEU A 229 -9.27 -22.07 5.89
C LEU A 229 -8.52 -23.20 5.17
N GLU A 230 -7.33 -22.91 4.65
CA GLU A 230 -6.60 -23.79 3.72
C GLU A 230 -5.41 -24.51 4.37
N LYS A 231 -5.03 -24.14 5.60
CA LYS A 231 -3.84 -24.63 6.33
C LYS A 231 -2.50 -24.32 5.67
N THR A 232 -2.52 -23.56 4.59
CA THR A 232 -1.38 -23.05 3.84
C THR A 232 -1.76 -21.70 3.21
N VAL A 233 -0.78 -20.93 2.78
CA VAL A 233 -1.00 -19.77 1.92
C VAL A 233 -0.27 -20.02 0.60
N SER A 234 -1.03 -20.13 -0.49
CA SER A 234 -0.45 -20.30 -1.82
C SER A 234 0.00 -18.97 -2.43
N ILE A 235 0.85 -19.06 -3.46
CA ILE A 235 1.25 -17.91 -4.29
C ILE A 235 0.02 -17.25 -4.91
N ASP A 236 -0.97 -18.03 -5.34
CA ASP A 236 -2.19 -17.49 -5.97
C ASP A 236 -3.05 -16.71 -4.96
N ARG A 237 -3.14 -17.16 -3.69
CA ARG A 237 -3.79 -16.39 -2.64
C ARG A 237 -3.07 -15.08 -2.33
N ALA A 238 -1.74 -15.07 -2.40
CA ALA A 238 -0.97 -13.82 -2.28
C ALA A 238 -1.25 -12.87 -3.46
N LYS A 239 -1.34 -13.38 -4.70
CA LYS A 239 -1.72 -12.59 -5.88
C LYS A 239 -3.13 -12.05 -5.79
N GLU A 240 -4.09 -12.83 -5.31
CA GLU A 240 -5.46 -12.38 -5.07
C GLU A 240 -5.49 -11.25 -4.04
N MET A 241 -4.79 -11.41 -2.91
CA MET A 241 -4.69 -10.38 -1.88
C MET A 241 -4.13 -9.06 -2.42
N ALA A 242 -3.11 -9.14 -3.28
CA ALA A 242 -2.44 -7.98 -3.84
C ALA A 242 -3.34 -7.16 -4.79
N LYS A 243 -4.35 -7.79 -5.39
CA LYS A 243 -5.37 -7.12 -6.22
C LYS A 243 -6.46 -6.43 -5.40
N LEU A 244 -6.58 -6.77 -4.12
CA LEU A 244 -7.60 -6.19 -3.24
C LEU A 244 -7.03 -4.98 -2.49
N THR A 245 -7.81 -3.90 -2.45
CA THR A 245 -7.53 -2.78 -1.52
C THR A 245 -7.68 -3.24 -0.07
N PRO A 246 -7.11 -2.51 0.91
CA PRO A 246 -7.20 -2.88 2.33
C PRO A 246 -8.63 -3.13 2.82
N THR A 247 -9.58 -2.31 2.37
CA THR A 247 -10.99 -2.47 2.72
C THR A 247 -11.67 -3.62 1.96
N LYS A 248 -11.27 -3.90 0.72
CA LYS A 248 -11.76 -5.06 -0.04
C LYS A 248 -11.31 -6.40 0.56
N ARG A 249 -10.15 -6.45 1.24
CA ARG A 249 -9.72 -7.63 2.01
C ARG A 249 -10.66 -7.92 3.18
N LEU A 250 -11.11 -6.89 3.89
CA LEU A 250 -12.10 -7.05 4.96
C LEU A 250 -13.47 -7.46 4.39
N GLU A 251 -13.87 -6.92 3.25
CA GLU A 251 -15.09 -7.36 2.55
C GLU A 251 -15.00 -8.83 2.10
N TRP A 252 -13.81 -9.29 1.70
CA TRP A 252 -13.56 -10.69 1.41
C TRP A 252 -13.82 -11.57 2.64
N ILE A 253 -13.32 -11.19 3.83
CA ILE A 253 -13.61 -11.91 5.09
C ILE A 253 -15.12 -12.05 5.32
N LYS A 254 -15.87 -10.95 5.14
CA LYS A 254 -17.35 -10.96 5.27
C LYS A 254 -18.04 -11.84 4.23
N GLY A 255 -17.46 -11.96 3.05
CA GLY A 255 -17.97 -12.82 1.98
C GLY A 255 -17.81 -14.31 2.25
N ASN A 256 -16.94 -14.71 3.20
CA ASN A 256 -16.64 -16.10 3.52
C ASN A 256 -17.55 -16.64 4.63
N PRO A 257 -18.41 -17.66 4.36
CA PRO A 257 -19.30 -18.25 5.36
C PRO A 257 -18.58 -18.95 6.52
N ASP A 258 -17.37 -19.46 6.28
CA ASP A 258 -16.57 -20.18 7.29
C ASP A 258 -15.87 -19.24 8.29
N LEU A 259 -16.01 -17.92 8.09
CA LEU A 259 -15.48 -16.86 8.96
C LEU A 259 -16.60 -16.01 9.59
N ARG A 260 -17.82 -16.56 9.69
CA ARG A 260 -19.01 -15.87 10.23
C ARG A 260 -18.79 -15.32 11.64
N ASP A 261 -18.01 -16.01 12.45
CA ASP A 261 -17.60 -15.57 13.79
C ASP A 261 -16.85 -14.23 13.78
N CYS A 262 -16.19 -13.88 12.67
CA CYS A 262 -15.44 -12.63 12.51
C CYS A 262 -16.18 -11.55 11.71
N HIS A 263 -17.41 -11.79 11.27
CA HIS A 263 -18.18 -10.83 10.46
C HIS A 263 -18.50 -9.55 11.25
N ASP A 264 -18.85 -9.65 12.53
CA ASP A 264 -19.19 -8.49 13.36
C ASP A 264 -18.02 -7.52 13.51
N VAL A 265 -16.87 -7.99 14.02
CA VAL A 265 -15.68 -7.16 14.18
C VAL A 265 -15.22 -6.56 12.85
N THR A 266 -15.32 -7.32 11.76
CA THR A 266 -14.95 -6.84 10.42
C THR A 266 -15.91 -5.76 9.90
N ASN A 267 -17.21 -5.88 10.18
CA ASN A 267 -18.21 -4.85 9.86
C ASN A 267 -17.91 -3.54 10.59
N ARG A 268 -17.72 -3.61 11.92
CA ARG A 268 -17.40 -2.44 12.73
C ARG A 268 -16.11 -1.77 12.27
N LEU A 269 -15.09 -2.55 11.90
CA LEU A 269 -13.83 -2.02 11.39
C LEU A 269 -14.01 -1.25 10.07
N LEU A 270 -14.81 -1.78 9.14
CA LEU A 270 -15.15 -1.10 7.89
C LEU A 270 -15.98 0.18 8.12
N GLU A 271 -16.93 0.14 9.04
CA GLU A 271 -17.76 1.30 9.42
C GLU A 271 -16.90 2.40 10.04
N ARG A 272 -16.05 2.08 11.01
CA ARG A 272 -15.12 3.03 11.63
C ARG A 272 -14.14 3.61 10.63
N TYR A 273 -13.64 2.80 9.70
CA TYR A 273 -12.78 3.31 8.65
C TYR A 273 -13.53 4.25 7.69
N SER A 274 -14.77 3.92 7.33
CA SER A 274 -15.63 4.80 6.52
C SER A 274 -15.92 6.13 7.23
N GLU A 275 -16.19 6.12 8.54
CA GLU A 275 -16.33 7.34 9.35
C GLU A 275 -15.05 8.18 9.33
N PHE A 276 -13.89 7.55 9.50
CA PHE A 276 -12.58 8.22 9.40
C PHE A 276 -12.40 8.92 8.05
N LEU A 277 -12.73 8.25 6.94
CA LEU A 277 -12.65 8.85 5.61
C LEU A 277 -13.63 10.03 5.45
N GLN A 278 -14.82 9.99 6.05
CA GLN A 278 -15.75 11.14 6.08
C GLN A 278 -15.19 12.31 6.88
N MET A 279 -14.64 12.02 8.05
CA MET A 279 -14.12 13.05 8.96
C MET A 279 -12.93 13.81 8.36
N THR A 280 -12.12 13.12 7.55
CA THR A 280 -10.89 13.68 6.97
C THR A 280 -11.03 14.23 5.56
N ASP A 281 -12.20 14.11 4.93
CA ASP A 281 -12.47 14.63 3.59
C ASP A 281 -12.81 16.14 3.62
N LEU A 282 -11.86 16.94 4.08
CA LEU A 282 -11.97 18.39 4.21
C LEU A 282 -10.71 19.06 3.66
N PRO A 283 -10.79 20.34 3.23
CA PRO A 283 -9.61 21.15 2.97
C PRO A 283 -8.68 21.19 4.18
N LYS A 284 -7.39 21.37 3.94
CA LYS A 284 -6.35 21.22 4.97
C LYS A 284 -6.58 22.15 6.18
N GLU A 285 -6.90 23.40 5.93
CA GLU A 285 -7.13 24.44 6.93
C GLU A 285 -8.37 24.12 7.78
N GLU A 286 -9.47 23.71 7.15
CA GLU A 286 -10.71 23.31 7.84
C GLU A 286 -10.51 22.03 8.67
N LEU A 287 -9.77 21.06 8.12
CA LEU A 287 -9.44 19.83 8.82
C LEU A 287 -8.59 20.09 10.06
N TRP A 288 -7.68 21.07 10.00
CA TRP A 288 -6.87 21.47 11.15
C TRP A 288 -7.72 22.06 12.27
N LEU A 289 -8.59 23.01 11.95
CA LEU A 289 -9.51 23.62 12.92
C LEU A 289 -10.41 22.57 13.58
N LYS A 290 -11.04 21.72 12.76
CA LYS A 290 -11.92 20.65 13.25
C LYS A 290 -11.16 19.64 14.11
N PHE A 291 -9.92 19.31 13.75
CA PHE A 291 -9.07 18.42 14.55
C PHE A 291 -8.69 19.07 15.88
N GLU A 292 -8.34 20.36 15.89
CA GLU A 292 -7.98 21.10 17.11
C GLU A 292 -9.12 21.11 18.12
N GLU A 293 -10.34 21.42 17.66
CA GLU A 293 -11.56 21.43 18.48
C GLU A 293 -11.89 20.05 19.08
N ASN A 294 -11.56 18.97 18.36
CA ASN A 294 -12.01 17.61 18.70
C ASN A 294 -10.85 16.65 19.03
N ASN A 295 -9.64 17.15 19.27
CA ASN A 295 -8.41 16.35 19.35
C ASN A 295 -8.51 15.16 20.32
N LYS A 296 -9.09 15.36 21.51
CA LYS A 296 -9.26 14.29 22.50
C LYS A 296 -10.16 13.16 21.99
N ASP A 297 -11.26 13.49 21.32
CA ASP A 297 -12.19 12.51 20.75
C ASP A 297 -11.54 11.74 19.60
N TRP A 298 -10.85 12.44 18.71
CA TRP A 298 -10.17 11.82 17.57
C TRP A 298 -9.01 10.92 18.03
N ALA A 299 -8.26 11.34 19.05
CA ALA A 299 -7.24 10.51 19.67
C ALA A 299 -7.85 9.21 20.23
N ARG A 300 -8.95 9.30 21.00
CA ARG A 300 -9.67 8.14 21.52
C ARG A 300 -10.13 7.20 20.39
N ARG A 301 -10.79 7.73 19.35
CA ARG A 301 -11.22 6.97 18.17
C ARG A 301 -10.06 6.22 17.49
N SER A 302 -8.88 6.83 17.43
CA SER A 302 -7.70 6.17 16.84
C SER A 302 -7.20 4.97 17.65
N TYR A 303 -7.38 4.97 18.97
CA TYR A 303 -7.07 3.81 19.81
C TYR A 303 -8.13 2.73 19.66
N GLU A 304 -9.41 3.11 19.69
CA GLU A 304 -10.54 2.18 19.45
C GLU A 304 -10.42 1.48 18.09
N PHE A 305 -9.98 2.19 17.04
CA PHE A 305 -9.70 1.59 15.74
C PHE A 305 -8.59 0.53 15.83
N GLY A 306 -7.49 0.83 16.53
CA GLY A 306 -6.41 -0.12 16.77
C GLY A 306 -6.84 -1.36 17.57
N ASP A 307 -7.69 -1.17 18.58
CA ASP A 307 -8.25 -2.27 19.37
C ASP A 307 -9.11 -3.19 18.49
N MET A 308 -9.93 -2.62 17.59
CA MET A 308 -10.72 -3.42 16.63
C MET A 308 -9.85 -4.18 15.63
N VAL A 309 -8.73 -3.61 15.18
CA VAL A 309 -7.76 -4.32 14.33
C VAL A 309 -7.16 -5.51 15.08
N ALA A 310 -6.80 -5.34 16.35
CA ALA A 310 -6.28 -6.41 17.19
C ALA A 310 -7.34 -7.51 17.44
N GLU A 311 -8.58 -7.13 17.71
CA GLU A 311 -9.71 -8.06 17.85
C GLU A 311 -9.95 -8.87 16.58
N ALA A 312 -9.88 -8.24 15.40
CA ALA A 312 -10.00 -8.93 14.11
C ALA A 312 -8.86 -9.94 13.87
N LEU A 313 -7.62 -9.58 14.22
CA LEU A 313 -6.48 -10.50 14.15
C LEU A 313 -6.66 -11.72 15.06
N VAL A 314 -7.13 -11.51 16.30
CA VAL A 314 -7.41 -12.60 17.25
C VAL A 314 -8.51 -13.50 16.71
N CYS A 315 -9.62 -12.91 16.27
CA CYS A 315 -10.77 -13.67 15.76
C CYS A 315 -10.38 -14.56 14.58
N VAL A 316 -9.69 -13.99 13.59
CA VAL A 316 -9.29 -14.74 12.40
C VAL A 316 -8.15 -15.72 12.69
N GLY A 317 -7.25 -15.35 13.60
CA GLY A 317 -6.04 -16.10 13.90
C GLY A 317 -6.25 -17.41 14.65
N ASP A 318 -7.33 -17.54 15.44
CA ASP A 318 -7.72 -18.75 16.23
C ASP A 318 -6.53 -19.42 16.97
N ASN A 319 -5.64 -18.62 17.57
CA ASN A 319 -4.40 -19.11 18.20
C ASN A 319 -3.54 -20.03 17.31
N SER A 320 -3.61 -19.88 15.99
CA SER A 320 -2.80 -20.63 15.04
C SER A 320 -1.31 -20.33 15.21
N ARG A 321 -0.46 -21.21 14.67
CA ARG A 321 1.00 -20.95 14.63
C ARG A 321 1.33 -19.66 13.88
N PHE A 322 0.51 -19.29 12.90
CA PHE A 322 0.72 -18.08 12.12
C PHE A 322 0.32 -16.83 12.91
N TYR A 323 -0.78 -16.89 13.66
CA TYR A 323 -1.14 -15.82 14.57
C TYR A 323 -0.03 -15.55 15.61
N ARG A 324 0.53 -16.62 16.21
CA ARG A 324 1.65 -16.49 17.15
C ARG A 324 2.84 -15.74 16.55
N LEU A 325 3.22 -16.05 15.31
CA LEU A 325 4.31 -15.34 14.62
C LEU A 325 4.03 -13.84 14.49
N ILE A 326 2.78 -13.47 14.20
CA ILE A 326 2.38 -12.05 14.00
C ILE A 326 2.27 -11.29 15.34
N SER A 327 1.92 -11.99 16.42
CA SER A 327 1.63 -11.39 17.73
C SER A 327 2.85 -11.19 18.64
N VAL A 328 3.98 -11.81 18.32
CA VAL A 328 5.23 -11.78 19.11
C VAL A 328 6.10 -10.62 18.67
#